data_AF-A0A1F7QRU8-F1
#
_entry.id   AF-A0A1F7QRU8-F1
#
_cell.length_a   1.000
_cell.length_b   1.000
_cell.length_c   1.000
_cell.angle_alpha   90.00
_cell.angle_beta   90.00
_cell.angle_gamma   90.00
#
_symmetry.space_group_name_H-M   'P 1'
#
loop_
_entity.id
_entity.type
_entity.pdbx_description
1 polymer ?
#
loop_
_entity_poly.entity_id
_entity_poly.type
_entity_poly.pdbx_seq_one_letter_code
_entity_poly.pdbx_strand_id
1 'polypeptide(L)'
;MVKKTPPVYSFGIITSLKAHFMLVALYLIQLILFDASKLVAPDIVKQRWVCVAAFVVACAIIAYLVKINPKKVKFHKILIFALITVDIAFAAFNVYISRGMASRAVMLFVVPLMVAALLMSLSALLLTATVCAAVYIATAVSYFVNNFNEGYKVELYGEVGFYAAMFFVVAYLLWAVVKNRKIL
;
A
#
# COMPACT_ATOMS: atom_id res chain seq x y z
N MET A 1 8.94 -39.13 7.84
CA MET A 1 8.38 -37.96 7.12
C MET A 1 8.92 -36.67 7.74
N VAL A 2 9.89 -36.01 7.11
CA VAL A 2 10.37 -34.71 7.60
C VAL A 2 9.35 -33.65 7.21
N LYS A 3 8.61 -33.09 8.19
CA LYS A 3 7.78 -31.89 8.00
C LYS A 3 8.72 -30.74 7.59
N LYS A 4 8.86 -30.50 6.29
CA LYS A 4 9.59 -29.35 5.76
C LYS A 4 8.80 -28.09 6.09
N THR A 5 9.25 -27.35 7.09
CA THR A 5 8.71 -26.05 7.44
C THR A 5 8.80 -25.11 6.22
N PRO A 6 7.74 -24.34 5.92
CA PRO A 6 7.78 -23.38 4.82
C PRO A 6 8.82 -22.29 5.12
N PRO A 7 9.49 -21.75 4.09
CA PRO A 7 10.46 -20.67 4.29
C PRO A 7 9.76 -19.44 4.90
N VAL A 8 10.45 -18.72 5.80
CA VAL A 8 9.94 -17.56 6.55
C VAL A 8 9.18 -16.56 5.66
N TYR A 9 9.67 -16.33 4.44
CA TYR A 9 9.04 -15.44 3.44
C TYR A 9 7.68 -15.93 2.93
N SER A 10 7.47 -17.24 2.79
CA SER A 10 6.20 -17.83 2.35
C SER A 10 5.11 -17.62 3.39
N PHE A 11 5.44 -17.82 4.66
CA PHE A 11 4.50 -17.55 5.75
C PHE A 11 4.18 -16.05 5.87
N GLY A 12 5.21 -15.20 5.78
CA GLY A 12 5.06 -13.74 5.82
C GLY A 12 4.13 -13.22 4.74
N ILE A 13 4.37 -13.58 3.47
CA ILE A 13 3.54 -13.10 2.36
C ILE A 13 2.10 -13.62 2.44
N ILE A 14 1.88 -14.87 2.86
CA ILE A 14 0.51 -15.41 3.04
C ILE A 14 -0.23 -14.64 4.13
N THR A 15 0.45 -14.32 5.23
CA THR A 15 -0.14 -13.54 6.33
C THR A 15 -0.48 -12.13 5.87
N SER A 16 0.43 -11.46 5.15
CA SER A 16 0.14 -10.17 4.54
C SER A 16 -1.03 -10.24 3.57
N LEU A 17 -1.10 -11.24 2.69
CA LEU A 17 -2.23 -11.40 1.75
C LEU A 17 -3.57 -11.55 2.48
N LYS A 18 -3.63 -12.30 3.60
CA LYS A 18 -4.84 -12.38 4.43
C LYS A 18 -5.24 -11.00 4.97
N ALA A 19 -4.26 -10.20 5.42
CA ALA A 19 -4.51 -8.83 5.85
C ALA A 19 -5.01 -7.95 4.69
N HIS A 20 -4.52 -8.13 3.47
CA HIS A 20 -5.04 -7.41 2.29
C HIS A 20 -6.49 -7.79 1.97
N PHE A 21 -6.87 -9.07 2.08
CA PHE A 21 -8.27 -9.46 1.91
C PHE A 21 -9.17 -8.87 3.01
N MET A 22 -8.67 -8.73 4.24
CA MET A 22 -9.38 -8.04 5.30
C MET A 22 -9.50 -6.53 5.03
N LEU A 23 -8.43 -5.89 4.54
CA LEU A 23 -8.43 -4.50 4.10
C LEU A 23 -9.48 -4.28 3.00
N VAL A 24 -9.53 -5.17 2.00
CA VAL A 24 -10.56 -5.14 0.94
C VAL A 24 -11.96 -5.25 1.53
N ALA A 25 -12.20 -6.19 2.44
CA ALA A 25 -13.52 -6.35 3.06
C ALA A 25 -13.96 -5.07 3.79
N LEU A 26 -13.06 -4.46 4.57
CA LEU A 26 -13.34 -3.17 5.25
C LEU A 26 -13.58 -2.04 4.26
N TYR A 27 -12.79 -1.98 3.18
CA TYR A 27 -12.94 -0.98 2.13
C TYR A 27 -14.27 -1.15 1.37
N LEU A 28 -14.71 -2.38 1.10
CA LEU A 28 -16.00 -2.67 0.48
C LEU A 28 -17.17 -2.23 1.37
N ILE A 29 -17.09 -2.49 2.68
CA ILE A 29 -18.10 -2.01 3.64
C ILE A 29 -18.17 -0.47 3.60
N GLN A 30 -17.01 0.19 3.66
CA GLN A 30 -16.93 1.65 3.56
C GLN A 30 -17.54 2.16 2.25
N LEU A 31 -17.24 1.49 1.12
CA LEU A 31 -17.74 1.87 -0.19
C LEU A 31 -19.27 1.74 -0.29
N ILE A 32 -19.84 0.64 0.20
CA ILE A 32 -21.30 0.42 0.25
C ILE A 32 -21.97 1.49 1.12
N LEU A 33 -21.40 1.82 2.27
CA LEU A 33 -21.94 2.87 3.15
C LEU A 33 -21.94 4.25 2.46
N PHE A 34 -20.86 4.61 1.77
CA PHE A 34 -20.78 5.88 1.05
C PHE A 34 -21.71 5.95 -0.16
N ASP A 35 -21.90 4.83 -0.87
CA ASP A 35 -22.82 4.73 -1.98
C ASP A 35 -24.29 4.83 -1.50
N ALA A 36 -24.65 4.07 -0.46
CA ALA A 36 -25.99 4.09 0.13
C ALA A 36 -26.37 5.47 0.70
N SER A 37 -25.41 6.20 1.25
CA SER A 37 -25.62 7.55 1.80
C SER A 37 -25.57 8.65 0.73
N LYS A 38 -25.26 8.34 -0.54
CA LYS A 38 -25.11 9.30 -1.64
C LYS A 38 -24.16 10.46 -1.31
N LEU A 39 -23.17 10.21 -0.46
CA LEU A 39 -22.17 11.22 -0.05
C LEU A 39 -21.10 11.45 -1.12
N VAL A 40 -21.00 10.55 -2.08
CA VAL A 40 -19.96 10.55 -3.12
C VAL A 40 -20.63 10.50 -4.49
N ALA A 41 -20.05 11.22 -5.45
CA ALA A 41 -20.57 11.24 -6.81
C ALA A 41 -20.51 9.84 -7.47
N PRO A 42 -21.53 9.45 -8.28
CA PRO A 42 -21.63 8.09 -8.81
C PRO A 42 -20.44 7.66 -9.68
N ASP A 43 -19.80 8.60 -10.37
CA ASP A 43 -18.60 8.37 -11.19
C ASP A 43 -17.39 7.98 -10.31
N ILE A 44 -17.21 8.65 -9.17
CA ILE A 44 -16.16 8.32 -8.20
C ILE A 44 -16.45 6.96 -7.54
N VAL A 45 -17.71 6.65 -7.22
CA VAL A 45 -18.10 5.33 -6.70
C VAL A 45 -17.74 4.24 -7.70
N LYS A 46 -18.08 4.41 -8.98
CA LYS A 46 -17.71 3.47 -10.05
C LYS A 46 -16.19 3.28 -10.15
N GLN A 47 -15.43 4.36 -10.11
CA GLN A 47 -13.96 4.30 -10.13
C GLN A 47 -13.38 3.52 -8.94
N ARG A 48 -13.94 3.70 -7.75
CA ARG A 48 -13.53 2.93 -6.55
C ARG A 48 -13.82 1.44 -6.70
N TRP A 49 -14.99 1.06 -7.22
CA TRP A 49 -15.31 -0.34 -7.50
C TRP A 49 -14.32 -1.00 -8.46
N VAL A 50 -13.98 -0.30 -9.56
CA VAL A 50 -13.00 -0.79 -10.53
C VAL A 50 -11.61 -0.96 -9.89
N CYS A 51 -11.19 0.02 -9.08
CA CYS A 51 -9.92 -0.04 -8.38
C CYS A 51 -9.84 -1.21 -7.38
N VAL A 52 -10.89 -1.42 -6.58
CA VAL A 52 -10.96 -2.55 -5.64
C VAL A 52 -10.95 -3.88 -6.39
N ALA A 53 -11.71 -4.00 -7.49
CA ALA A 53 -11.71 -5.22 -8.31
C ALA A 53 -10.30 -5.52 -8.85
N ALA A 54 -9.61 -4.52 -9.40
CA ALA A 54 -8.24 -4.67 -9.88
C ALA A 54 -7.27 -5.08 -8.75
N PHE A 55 -7.40 -4.47 -7.56
CA PHE A 55 -6.59 -4.79 -6.40
C PHE A 55 -6.80 -6.23 -5.91
N VAL A 56 -8.05 -6.69 -5.86
CA VAL A 56 -8.40 -8.07 -5.50
C VAL A 56 -7.82 -9.07 -6.50
N VAL A 57 -7.94 -8.79 -7.79
CA VAL A 57 -7.36 -9.65 -8.84
C VAL A 57 -5.84 -9.74 -8.68
N ALA A 58 -5.16 -8.62 -8.47
CA ALA A 58 -3.71 -8.60 -8.25
C ALA A 58 -3.32 -9.41 -6.99
N CYS A 59 -4.01 -9.22 -5.87
CA CYS A 59 -3.79 -9.99 -4.63
C CYS A 59 -4.04 -11.49 -4.84
N ALA A 60 -5.11 -11.86 -5.56
CA ALA A 60 -5.45 -13.25 -5.84
C ALA A 60 -4.39 -13.94 -6.73
N ILE A 61 -3.89 -13.24 -7.75
CA ILE A 61 -2.79 -13.73 -8.59
C ILE A 61 -1.54 -13.97 -7.75
N ILE A 62 -1.13 -13.00 -6.92
CA ILE A 62 0.04 -13.15 -6.04
C ILE A 62 -0.18 -14.32 -5.07
N ALA A 63 -1.36 -14.43 -4.46
CA ALA A 63 -1.69 -15.54 -3.56
C ALA A 63 -1.62 -16.91 -4.24
N TYR A 64 -2.09 -17.00 -5.49
CA TYR A 64 -1.98 -18.20 -6.30
C TYR A 64 -0.51 -18.54 -6.61
N LEU A 65 0.28 -17.55 -7.04
CA LEU A 65 1.70 -17.72 -7.37
C LEU A 65 2.54 -18.19 -6.16
N VAL A 66 2.23 -17.71 -4.95
CA VAL A 66 2.89 -18.19 -3.72
C VAL A 66 2.61 -19.67 -3.49
N LYS A 67 1.36 -20.13 -3.68
CA LYS A 67 0.95 -21.51 -3.44
C LYS A 67 1.63 -22.51 -4.38
N ILE A 68 1.84 -22.14 -5.65
CA ILE A 68 2.45 -23.04 -6.64
C ILE A 68 3.97 -23.16 -6.49
N ASN A 69 4.64 -22.18 -5.87
CA ASN A 69 6.12 -22.16 -5.75
C ASN A 69 6.61 -21.98 -4.29
N PRO A 70 6.16 -22.80 -3.30
CA PRO A 70 6.34 -22.52 -1.87
C PRO A 70 7.80 -22.56 -1.38
N LYS A 71 8.73 -23.13 -2.16
CA LYS A 71 10.13 -23.34 -1.76
C LYS A 71 11.12 -22.31 -2.31
N LYS A 72 10.74 -21.50 -3.31
CA LYS A 72 11.67 -20.62 -4.04
C LYS A 72 11.79 -19.25 -3.37
N VAL A 73 12.80 -19.06 -2.51
CA VAL A 73 12.98 -17.79 -1.75
C VAL A 73 13.12 -16.56 -2.65
N LYS A 74 13.96 -16.63 -3.71
CA LYS A 74 14.12 -15.51 -4.66
C LYS A 74 12.79 -15.10 -5.30
N PHE A 75 11.96 -16.08 -5.66
CA PHE A 75 10.64 -15.85 -6.24
C PHE A 75 9.71 -15.14 -5.25
N HIS A 76 9.71 -15.53 -3.97
CA HIS A 76 8.90 -14.84 -2.95
C HIS A 76 9.33 -13.38 -2.75
N LYS A 77 10.63 -13.07 -2.80
CA LYS A 77 11.09 -11.68 -2.71
C LYS A 77 10.56 -10.83 -3.87
N ILE A 78 10.53 -11.38 -5.09
CA ILE A 78 9.93 -10.73 -6.26
C ILE A 78 8.42 -10.51 -6.04
N LEU A 79 7.70 -11.52 -5.53
CA LEU A 79 6.28 -11.38 -5.22
C LEU A 79 6.00 -10.34 -4.13
N ILE A 80 6.88 -10.21 -3.13
CA ILE A 80 6.78 -9.14 -2.11
C ILE A 80 6.94 -7.77 -2.77
N PHE A 81 7.92 -7.58 -3.66
CA PHE A 81 8.04 -6.33 -4.42
C PHE A 81 6.83 -6.07 -5.32
N ALA A 82 6.28 -7.10 -5.96
CA ALA A 82 5.05 -6.96 -6.76
C ALA A 82 3.87 -6.50 -5.90
N LEU A 83 3.71 -7.06 -4.69
CA LEU A 83 2.66 -6.66 -3.74
C LEU A 83 2.85 -5.20 -3.30
N ILE A 84 4.07 -4.79 -2.94
CA ILE A 84 4.40 -3.39 -2.61
C ILE A 84 3.99 -2.44 -3.74
N THR A 85 4.29 -2.78 -5.00
CA THR A 85 3.91 -1.97 -6.15
C THR A 85 2.40 -1.85 -6.30
N VAL A 86 1.67 -2.95 -6.11
CA VAL A 86 0.20 -2.97 -6.14
C VAL A 86 -0.39 -2.09 -5.03
N ASP A 87 0.16 -2.16 -3.82
CA ASP A 87 -0.26 -1.33 -2.69
C ASP A 87 -0.01 0.16 -2.93
N ILE A 88 1.17 0.51 -3.48
CA ILE A 88 1.51 1.89 -3.85
C ILE A 88 0.55 2.42 -4.91
N ALA A 89 0.25 1.63 -5.95
CA ALA A 89 -0.69 2.02 -7.00
C ALA A 89 -2.11 2.22 -6.44
N PHE A 90 -2.56 1.32 -5.55
CA PHE A 90 -3.85 1.42 -4.89
C PHE A 90 -3.95 2.66 -3.99
N ALA A 91 -2.92 2.93 -3.19
CA ALA A 91 -2.85 4.10 -2.33
C ALA A 91 -2.85 5.41 -3.14
N ALA A 92 -2.01 5.48 -4.18
CA ALA A 92 -1.93 6.64 -5.08
C ALA A 92 -3.27 6.92 -5.75
N PHE A 93 -3.92 5.89 -6.31
CA PHE A 93 -5.23 6.06 -6.93
C PHE A 93 -6.25 6.64 -5.93
N ASN A 94 -6.30 6.08 -4.71
CA ASN A 94 -7.22 6.55 -3.67
C ASN A 94 -6.95 7.99 -3.21
N VAL A 95 -5.67 8.39 -3.15
CA VAL A 95 -5.29 9.79 -2.89
C VAL A 95 -5.80 10.69 -4.01
N TYR A 96 -5.57 10.32 -5.28
CA TYR A 96 -6.00 11.12 -6.43
C TYR A 96 -7.50 11.36 -6.44
N ILE A 97 -8.31 10.30 -6.34
CA ILE A 97 -9.78 10.41 -6.44
C ILE A 97 -10.44 11.02 -5.19
N SER A 98 -9.70 11.17 -4.09
CA SER A 98 -10.22 11.69 -2.81
C SER A 98 -9.62 13.06 -2.49
N ARG A 99 -9.38 13.87 -3.53
CA ARG A 99 -8.91 15.26 -3.45
C ARG A 99 -7.46 15.47 -3.02
N GLY A 100 -6.55 14.59 -3.44
CA GLY A 100 -5.12 14.80 -3.28
C GLY A 100 -4.70 14.99 -1.82
N MET A 101 -4.23 16.20 -1.46
CA MET A 101 -3.70 16.50 -0.12
C MET A 101 -4.73 16.40 1.00
N ALA A 102 -6.02 16.67 0.73
CA ALA A 102 -7.07 16.56 1.74
C ALA A 102 -7.46 15.09 2.02
N SER A 103 -6.90 14.16 1.25
CA SER A 103 -7.23 12.75 1.35
C SER A 103 -6.60 12.10 2.58
N ARG A 104 -7.45 11.57 3.45
CA ARG A 104 -7.04 10.64 4.51
C ARG A 104 -6.50 9.32 3.96
N ALA A 105 -6.66 9.05 2.66
CA ALA A 105 -6.13 7.85 2.02
C ALA A 105 -4.60 7.82 1.94
N VAL A 106 -3.90 8.93 2.24
CA VAL A 106 -2.43 8.95 2.38
C VAL A 106 -1.94 7.90 3.40
N MET A 107 -2.76 7.57 4.40
CA MET A 107 -2.45 6.51 5.36
C MET A 107 -2.30 5.12 4.72
N LEU A 108 -2.87 4.89 3.52
CA LEU A 108 -2.71 3.62 2.81
C LEU A 108 -1.27 3.36 2.37
N PHE A 109 -0.41 4.40 2.26
CA PHE A 109 1.02 4.23 2.01
C PHE A 109 1.78 3.56 3.18
N VAL A 110 1.15 3.38 4.34
CA VAL A 110 1.72 2.55 5.42
C VAL A 110 1.70 1.06 5.06
N VAL A 111 0.72 0.60 4.26
CA VAL A 111 0.58 -0.80 3.83
C VAL A 111 1.82 -1.31 3.08
N PRO A 112 2.31 -0.65 2.00
CA PRO A 112 3.51 -1.10 1.30
C PRO A 112 4.75 -1.10 2.20
N LEU A 113 4.85 -0.19 3.19
CA LEU A 113 5.95 -0.19 4.17
C LEU A 113 5.89 -1.40 5.09
N MET A 114 4.70 -1.77 5.58
CA MET A 114 4.51 -2.99 6.37
C MET A 114 4.86 -4.25 5.57
N VAL A 115 4.53 -4.28 4.28
CA VAL A 115 4.90 -5.39 3.38
C VAL A 115 6.40 -5.42 3.12
N ALA A 116 7.06 -4.26 2.93
CA ALA A 116 8.50 -4.16 2.77
C ALA A 116 9.29 -4.67 3.99
N ALA A 117 8.71 -4.56 5.19
CA ALA A 117 9.29 -5.08 6.42
C ALA A 117 9.52 -6.62 6.36
N LEU A 118 8.75 -7.36 5.55
CA LEU A 118 8.96 -8.79 5.32
C LEU A 118 10.32 -9.12 4.68
N LEU A 119 10.92 -8.18 3.94
CA LEU A 119 12.23 -8.36 3.33
C LEU A 119 13.38 -8.26 4.35
N MET A 120 13.07 -7.84 5.58
CA MET A 120 14.02 -7.67 6.67
C MET A 120 15.26 -6.88 6.26
N SER A 121 15.10 -5.83 5.48
CA SER A 121 16.23 -5.02 4.99
C SER A 121 15.92 -3.55 5.15
N LEU A 122 16.82 -2.81 5.79
CA LEU A 122 16.73 -1.35 5.89
C LEU A 122 16.70 -0.73 4.50
N SER A 123 17.53 -1.21 3.57
CA SER A 123 17.55 -0.72 2.19
C SER A 123 16.20 -0.92 1.48
N ALA A 124 15.51 -2.04 1.74
CA ALA A 124 14.18 -2.28 1.17
C ALA A 124 13.14 -1.31 1.76
N LEU A 125 13.16 -1.09 3.07
CA LEU A 125 12.27 -0.14 3.75
C LEU A 125 12.49 1.30 3.27
N LEU A 126 13.75 1.75 3.18
CA LEU A 126 14.08 3.11 2.72
C LEU A 126 13.76 3.29 1.24
N LEU A 127 14.00 2.27 0.40
CA LEU A 127 13.59 2.29 -1.00
C LEU A 127 12.08 2.43 -1.13
N THR A 128 11.31 1.60 -0.41
CA THR A 128 9.84 1.69 -0.43
C THR A 128 9.36 3.04 0.08
N ALA A 129 9.92 3.58 1.16
CA ALA A 129 9.57 4.91 1.66
C ALA A 129 9.85 6.02 0.64
N THR A 130 11.00 5.95 -0.04
CA THR A 130 11.36 6.90 -1.10
C THR A 130 10.38 6.83 -2.27
N VAL A 131 10.03 5.62 -2.73
CA VAL A 131 9.05 5.45 -3.80
C VAL A 131 7.65 5.89 -3.36
N CYS A 132 7.23 5.59 -2.13
CA CYS A 132 5.95 6.06 -1.57
C CYS A 132 5.90 7.59 -1.53
N ALA A 133 6.95 8.24 -1.05
CA ALA A 133 7.07 9.70 -1.02
C ALA A 133 6.98 10.28 -2.43
N ALA A 134 7.77 9.77 -3.38
CA ALA A 134 7.79 10.25 -4.76
C ALA A 134 6.42 10.09 -5.43
N VAL A 135 5.79 8.92 -5.30
CA VAL A 135 4.46 8.66 -5.89
C VAL A 135 3.39 9.52 -5.23
N TYR A 136 3.42 9.69 -3.91
CA TYR A 136 2.47 10.57 -3.21
C TYR A 136 2.62 12.03 -3.65
N ILE A 137 3.86 12.56 -3.68
CA ILE A 137 4.17 13.90 -4.18
C ILE A 137 3.62 14.06 -5.61
N ALA A 138 3.99 13.16 -6.52
CA ALA A 138 3.56 13.21 -7.92
C ALA A 138 2.03 13.18 -8.05
N THR A 139 1.36 12.34 -7.26
CA THR A 139 -0.10 12.21 -7.26
C THR A 139 -0.78 13.47 -6.74
N ALA A 140 -0.32 14.00 -5.61
CA ALA A 140 -0.87 15.21 -5.00
C ALA A 140 -0.68 16.43 -5.92
N VAL A 141 0.52 16.61 -6.46
CA VAL A 141 0.80 17.69 -7.42
C VAL A 141 -0.03 17.54 -8.69
N SER A 142 -0.15 16.32 -9.25
CA SER A 142 -0.97 16.09 -10.45
C SER A 142 -2.44 16.44 -10.22
N TYR A 143 -2.99 16.07 -9.06
CA TYR A 143 -4.36 16.45 -8.69
C TYR A 143 -4.51 17.98 -8.63
N PHE A 144 -3.57 18.67 -7.98
CA PHE A 144 -3.61 20.13 -7.82
C PHE A 144 -3.46 20.90 -9.14
N VAL A 145 -2.59 20.41 -10.03
CA VAL A 145 -2.44 21.02 -11.37
C VAL A 145 -3.76 20.93 -12.14
N ASN A 146 -4.47 19.81 -12.03
CA ASN A 146 -5.76 19.62 -12.70
C ASN A 146 -6.91 20.36 -11.99
N ASN A 147 -6.77 20.68 -10.70
CA ASN A 147 -7.81 21.30 -9.86
C ASN A 147 -7.26 22.55 -9.12
N PHE A 148 -6.68 23.48 -9.87
CA PHE A 148 -5.92 24.62 -9.31
C PHE A 148 -6.72 25.58 -8.42
N ASN A 149 -8.05 25.51 -8.44
CA ASN A 149 -8.96 26.34 -7.64
C ASN A 149 -9.28 25.74 -6.25
N GLU A 150 -8.81 24.53 -5.93
CA GLU A 150 -9.24 23.80 -4.72
C GLU A 150 -8.35 23.98 -3.48
N GLY A 151 -7.25 24.74 -3.56
CA GLY A 151 -6.44 25.01 -2.36
C GLY A 151 -5.20 25.89 -2.59
N TYR A 152 -4.55 26.26 -1.49
CA TYR A 152 -3.36 27.11 -1.52
C TYR A 152 -2.08 26.29 -1.75
N LYS A 153 -1.21 26.77 -2.64
CA LYS A 153 0.07 26.10 -2.97
C LYS A 153 0.96 25.87 -1.73
N VAL A 154 0.94 26.79 -0.76
CA VAL A 154 1.75 26.69 0.45
C VAL A 154 1.31 25.52 1.33
N GLU A 155 0.00 25.33 1.49
CA GLU A 155 -0.55 24.20 2.26
C GLU A 155 -0.22 22.87 1.58
N LEU A 156 -0.28 22.81 0.24
CA LEU A 156 0.10 21.62 -0.53
C LEU A 156 1.52 21.16 -0.21
N TYR A 157 2.51 22.06 -0.32
CA TYR A 157 3.91 21.69 -0.08
C TYR A 157 4.19 21.35 1.39
N GLY A 158 3.50 22.01 2.33
CA GLY A 158 3.58 21.70 3.75
C GLY A 158 3.09 20.28 4.07
N GLU A 159 1.86 19.95 3.67
CA GLU A 159 1.25 18.62 3.91
C GLU A 159 2.03 17.52 3.18
N VAL A 160 2.40 17.76 1.93
CA VAL A 160 3.13 16.77 1.13
C VAL A 160 4.51 16.49 1.74
N GLY A 161 5.22 17.54 2.17
CA GLY A 161 6.50 17.41 2.87
C GLY A 161 6.37 16.65 4.19
N PHE A 162 5.33 16.95 4.97
CA PHE A 162 5.07 16.28 6.24
C PHE A 162 4.83 14.77 6.06
N TYR A 163 3.90 14.37 5.18
CA TYR A 163 3.63 12.95 4.97
C TYR A 163 4.80 12.20 4.33
N ALA A 164 5.55 12.83 3.43
CA ALA A 164 6.79 12.25 2.90
C ALA A 164 7.80 11.95 4.01
N ALA A 165 8.03 12.89 4.93
CA ALA A 165 8.89 12.68 6.10
C ALA A 165 8.35 11.55 7.00
N MET A 166 7.04 11.50 7.22
CA MET A 166 6.39 10.45 8.03
C MET A 166 6.59 9.05 7.44
N PHE A 167 6.66 8.88 6.12
CA PHE A 167 6.98 7.58 5.52
C PHE A 167 8.37 7.07 5.93
N PHE A 168 9.37 7.96 6.02
CA PHE A 168 10.70 7.60 6.52
C PHE A 168 10.68 7.28 8.02
N VAL A 169 9.94 8.05 8.83
CA VAL A 169 9.76 7.75 10.26
C VAL A 169 9.17 6.35 10.45
N VAL A 170 8.09 6.03 9.73
CA VAL A 170 7.47 4.70 9.77
C VAL A 170 8.45 3.62 9.32
N ALA A 171 9.24 3.85 8.27
CA ALA A 171 10.25 2.91 7.80
C ALA A 171 11.32 2.62 8.87
N TYR A 172 11.79 3.64 9.61
CA TYR A 172 12.75 3.45 10.70
C TYR A 172 12.13 2.74 11.92
N LEU A 173 10.87 3.03 12.25
CA LEU A 173 10.16 2.32 13.32
C LEU A 173 9.99 0.84 12.97
N LEU A 174 9.59 0.53 11.73
CA LEU A 174 9.49 -0.86 11.25
C LEU A 174 10.86 -1.53 11.24
N TRP A 175 11.93 -0.83 10.88
CA TRP A 175 13.27 -1.36 10.94
C TRP A 175 13.69 -1.72 12.38
N ALA A 176 13.37 -0.89 13.37
CA ALA A 176 13.66 -1.19 14.77
C ALA A 176 12.99 -2.50 15.22
N VAL A 177 11.73 -2.73 14.79
CA VAL A 177 10.99 -3.97 15.10
C VAL A 177 11.61 -5.19 14.41
N VAL A 178 11.99 -5.07 13.14
CA VAL A 178 12.47 -6.20 12.34
C VAL A 178 13.95 -6.53 12.61
N LYS A 179 14.79 -5.54 12.92
CA LYS A 179 16.19 -5.74 13.28
C LYS A 179 16.33 -6.69 14.47
N ASN A 180 15.49 -6.52 15.49
CA ASN A 180 15.51 -7.36 16.69
C ASN A 180 15.17 -8.82 16.41
N ARG A 181 14.39 -9.12 15.36
CA ARG A 181 14.08 -10.50 14.95
C ARG A 181 15.19 -11.20 14.18
N LYS A 182 16.18 -10.46 13.65
CA LYS A 182 17.35 -11.08 12.99
C LYS A 182 18.39 -11.63 13.96
N ILE A 183 18.33 -11.19 15.22
CA ILE A 183 19.33 -11.48 16.25
C ILE A 183 18.93 -12.75 17.05
N LEU A 184 17.66 -13.18 16.95
CA LEU A 184 17.11 -14.43 17.51
C LEU A 184 17.11 -15.55 16.46
#